data_AF-A0A8X7BQQ7-F1
#
_entry.id   AF-A0A8X7BQQ7-F1
#
_cell.length_a   1.000
_cell.length_b   1.000
_cell.length_c   1.000
_cell.angle_alpha   90.00
_cell.angle_beta   90.00
_cell.angle_gamma   90.00
#
_symmetry.space_group_name_H-M   'P 1'
#
loop_
_entity.id
_entity.type
_entity.pdbx_description
1 polymer ?
#
loop_
_entity_poly.entity_id
_entity_poly.type
_entity_poly.pdbx_seq_one_letter_code
_entity_poly.pdbx_strand_id
1 'polypeptide(L)'
;MRKIQSIELVETSVNSLLAELSDIQEWINEKKLQLKSLPKPGYQSACIEGTLQEIKSIQRETLNKEIVILSSEKKVETLCTDIDQKERDSLIHDMNSLKSKFDDLCKTLESELTKIDTFLSKSKQFEKELG
;
A
#
# COMPACT_ATOMS: atom_id res chain seq x y z
N MET A 1 10.45 30.09 27.58
CA MET A 1 10.76 30.06 26.13
C MET A 1 11.15 28.68 25.63
N ARG A 2 12.20 28.00 26.12
CA ARG A 2 12.60 26.65 25.64
C ARG A 2 11.48 25.58 25.66
N LYS A 3 10.63 25.56 26.70
CA LYS A 3 9.52 24.60 26.80
C LYS A 3 8.41 24.83 25.76
N ILE A 4 8.16 26.07 25.35
CA ILE A 4 7.12 26.40 24.37
C ILE A 4 7.57 26.01 22.96
N GLN A 5 8.82 26.33 22.60
CA GLN A 5 9.43 25.92 21.33
C GLN A 5 9.49 24.39 21.16
N SER A 6 9.66 23.66 22.27
CA SER A 6 9.64 22.20 22.26
C SER A 6 8.25 21.63 21.98
N ILE A 7 7.20 22.24 22.53
CA ILE A 7 5.81 21.81 22.31
C ILE A 7 5.38 22.09 20.88
N GLU A 8 5.66 23.30 20.36
CA GLU A 8 5.36 23.67 18.98
C GLU A 8 6.03 22.73 17.96
N LEU A 9 7.26 22.28 18.25
CA LEU A 9 8.00 21.35 17.41
C LEU A 9 7.38 19.94 17.42
N VAL A 10 6.91 19.47 18.59
CA VAL A 10 6.19 18.20 18.71
C VAL A 10 4.86 18.26 17.96
N GLU A 11 4.07 19.33 18.15
CA GLU A 11 2.80 19.53 17.43
C GLU A 11 3.00 19.56 15.91
N THR A 12 4.02 20.27 15.43
CA THR A 12 4.36 20.30 14.00
C THR A 12 4.71 18.92 13.47
N SER A 13 5.49 18.14 14.25
CA SER A 13 5.90 16.79 13.88
C SER A 13 4.73 15.82 13.84
N VAL A 14 3.81 15.91 14.81
CA VAL A 14 2.56 15.14 14.83
C VAL A 14 1.69 15.47 13.63
N ASN A 15 1.46 16.75 13.35
CA ASN A 15 0.64 17.18 12.21
C ASN A 15 1.23 16.71 10.87
N SER A 16 2.55 16.82 10.71
CA SER A 16 3.25 16.32 9.51
C SER A 16 3.10 14.82 9.35
N LEU A 17 3.18 14.05 10.45
CA LEU A 17 3.03 12.61 10.42
C LEU A 17 1.59 12.20 10.10
N LEU A 18 0.59 12.88 10.68
CA LEU A 18 -0.81 12.63 10.38
C LEU A 18 -1.13 12.88 8.89
N ALA A 19 -0.57 13.93 8.30
CA ALA A 19 -0.69 14.17 6.86
C ALA A 19 -0.04 13.03 6.05
N GLU A 20 1.15 12.58 6.42
CA GLU A 20 1.83 11.46 5.76
C GLU A 20 1.02 10.15 5.87
N LEU A 21 0.43 9.85 7.03
CA LEU A 21 -0.45 8.68 7.20
C LEU A 21 -1.72 8.79 6.34
N SER A 22 -2.29 9.99 6.23
CA SER A 22 -3.43 10.26 5.35
C SER A 22 -3.09 10.00 3.89
N ASP A 23 -1.97 10.54 3.40
CA ASP A 23 -1.49 10.37 2.02
C ASP A 23 -1.24 8.90 1.70
N ILE A 24 -0.64 8.14 2.63
CA ILE A 24 -0.45 6.69 2.44
C ILE A 24 -1.80 5.99 2.36
N GLN A 25 -2.77 6.37 3.19
CA GLN A 25 -4.09 5.74 3.19
C GLN A 25 -4.85 6.00 1.89
N GLU A 26 -4.80 7.23 1.37
CA GLU A 26 -5.35 7.58 0.06
C GLU A 26 -4.70 6.75 -1.04
N TRP A 27 -3.37 6.68 -1.06
CA TRP A 27 -2.62 5.88 -2.01
C TRP A 27 -3.01 4.38 -1.95
N ILE A 28 -3.20 3.79 -0.75
CA ILE A 28 -3.65 2.40 -0.61
C ILE A 28 -5.02 2.21 -1.28
N ASN A 29 -5.94 3.15 -1.07
CA ASN A 29 -7.28 3.09 -1.66
C ASN A 29 -7.22 3.20 -3.19
N GLU A 30 -6.40 4.11 -3.71
CA GLU A 30 -6.15 4.23 -5.15
C GLU A 30 -5.62 2.93 -5.75
N LYS A 31 -4.63 2.28 -5.12
CA LYS A 31 -4.11 0.99 -5.62
C LYS A 31 -5.13 -0.13 -5.55
N LYS A 32 -5.95 -0.18 -4.50
CA LYS A 32 -7.07 -1.13 -4.43
C LYS A 32 -8.09 -0.89 -5.55
N LEU A 33 -8.37 0.37 -5.90
CA LEU A 33 -9.24 0.70 -7.02
C LEU A 33 -8.62 0.36 -8.37
N GLN A 34 -7.34 0.68 -8.55
CA GLN A 34 -6.58 0.35 -9.76
C GLN A 34 -6.60 -1.16 -10.03
N LEU A 35 -6.33 -1.99 -9.01
CA LEU A 35 -6.41 -3.45 -9.14
C LEU A 35 -7.81 -3.94 -9.52
N LYS A 36 -8.87 -3.30 -9.00
CA LYS A 36 -10.25 -3.65 -9.34
C LYS A 36 -10.66 -3.21 -10.74
N SER A 37 -10.04 -2.16 -11.28
CA SER A 37 -10.35 -1.64 -12.61
C SER A 37 -9.54 -2.31 -13.73
N LEU A 38 -8.61 -3.20 -13.39
CA LEU A 38 -7.85 -3.95 -14.39
C LEU A 38 -8.80 -4.76 -15.29
N PRO A 39 -8.50 -4.81 -16.60
CA PRO A 39 -9.33 -5.54 -17.54
C PRO A 39 -9.35 -7.03 -17.19
N LYS A 40 -10.54 -7.62 -17.20
CA LYS A 40 -10.69 -9.06 -16.99
C LYS A 40 -9.97 -9.80 -18.12
N PRO A 41 -9.13 -10.81 -17.81
CA PRO A 41 -8.39 -11.53 -18.83
C PRO A 41 -9.36 -12.17 -19.83
N GLY A 42 -9.19 -11.83 -21.12
CA GLY A 42 -9.82 -12.52 -22.24
C GLY A 42 -9.07 -13.82 -22.59
N TYR A 43 -9.30 -14.35 -23.78
CA TYR A 43 -8.64 -15.58 -24.24
C TYR A 43 -7.25 -15.35 -24.87
N GLN A 44 -6.95 -14.12 -25.29
CA GLN A 44 -5.71 -13.77 -25.99
C GLN A 44 -4.57 -13.56 -24.99
N SER A 45 -3.48 -14.32 -25.16
CA SER A 45 -2.32 -14.28 -24.27
C SER A 45 -1.70 -12.89 -24.17
N ALA A 46 -1.61 -12.16 -25.29
CA ALA A 46 -1.07 -10.80 -25.33
C ALA A 46 -1.82 -9.80 -24.42
N CYS A 47 -3.14 -9.92 -24.32
CA CYS A 47 -3.96 -9.08 -23.43
C CYS A 47 -3.70 -9.41 -21.96
N ILE A 48 -3.59 -10.71 -21.65
CA ILE A 48 -3.27 -11.20 -20.31
C ILE A 48 -1.86 -10.77 -19.88
N GLU A 49 -0.88 -10.78 -20.81
CA GLU A 49 0.47 -10.28 -20.56
C GLU A 49 0.48 -8.78 -20.23
N GLY A 50 -0.34 -7.98 -20.91
CA GLY A 50 -0.54 -6.57 -20.58
C GLY A 50 -1.01 -6.37 -19.14
N THR A 51 -2.08 -7.05 -18.75
CA THR A 51 -2.60 -7.02 -17.36
C THR A 51 -1.54 -7.48 -16.35
N LEU A 52 -0.78 -8.54 -16.67
CA LEU A 52 0.31 -9.03 -15.80
C LEU A 52 1.40 -7.95 -15.60
N GLN A 53 1.78 -7.22 -16.65
CA GLN A 53 2.75 -6.13 -16.51
C GLN A 53 2.23 -4.99 -15.63
N GLU A 54 0.95 -4.63 -15.75
CA GLU A 54 0.33 -3.63 -14.88
C GLU A 54 0.33 -4.06 -13.41
N ILE A 55 -0.06 -5.31 -13.13
CA ILE A 55 -0.04 -5.86 -11.77
C ILE A 55 1.39 -5.87 -11.21
N LYS A 56 2.40 -6.22 -12.01
CA LYS A 56 3.82 -6.17 -11.60
C LYS A 56 4.31 -4.74 -11.33
N SER A 57 3.81 -3.75 -12.07
CA SER A 57 4.10 -2.33 -11.79
C SER A 57 3.55 -1.95 -10.41
N ILE A 58 2.29 -2.28 -10.14
CA ILE A 58 1.64 -2.02 -8.85
C ILE A 58 2.42 -2.72 -7.73
N GLN A 59 2.87 -3.96 -7.94
CA GLN A 59 3.72 -4.68 -6.97
C GLN A 59 5.00 -3.94 -6.62
N ARG A 60 5.71 -3.42 -7.63
CA ARG A 60 6.93 -2.64 -7.38
C ARG A 60 6.64 -1.36 -6.58
N GLU A 61 5.56 -0.67 -6.92
CA GLU A 61 5.14 0.53 -6.19
C GLU A 61 4.76 0.21 -4.73
N THR A 62 4.08 -0.91 -4.49
CA THR A 62 3.75 -1.40 -3.15
C THR A 62 4.99 -1.71 -2.32
N LEU A 63 5.98 -2.40 -2.88
CA LEU A 63 7.26 -2.66 -2.20
C LEU A 63 7.99 -1.36 -1.84
N ASN A 64 7.98 -0.37 -2.73
CA ASN A 64 8.56 0.94 -2.42
C ASN A 64 7.79 1.66 -1.31
N LYS A 65 6.46 1.54 -1.29
CA LYS A 65 5.62 2.16 -0.26
C LYS A 65 5.80 1.52 1.11
N GLU A 66 6.11 0.23 1.17
CA GLU A 66 6.43 -0.47 2.43
C GLU A 66 7.57 0.22 3.19
N ILE A 67 8.61 0.67 2.48
CA ILE A 67 9.75 1.40 3.07
C ILE A 67 9.28 2.71 3.73
N VAL A 68 8.36 3.42 3.08
CA VAL A 68 7.79 4.67 3.61
C VAL A 68 6.96 4.37 4.86
N ILE A 69 6.12 3.34 4.83
CA ILE A 69 5.30 2.91 5.98
C ILE A 69 6.20 2.55 7.17
N LEU A 70 7.26 1.78 6.95
CA LEU A 70 8.24 1.44 8.00
C LEU A 70 8.95 2.68 8.56
N SER A 71 9.20 3.70 7.72
CA SER A 71 9.73 4.97 8.20
C SER A 71 8.72 5.73 9.05
N SER A 72 7.44 5.76 8.65
CA SER A 72 6.36 6.39 9.43
C SER A 72 6.16 5.68 10.77
N GLU A 73 6.26 4.36 10.81
CA GLU A 73 6.20 3.57 12.06
C GLU A 73 7.25 4.03 13.07
N LYS A 74 8.51 4.19 12.63
CA LYS A 74 9.59 4.69 13.49
C LYS A 74 9.35 6.12 13.98
N LYS A 75 8.75 6.97 13.15
CA LYS A 75 8.37 8.34 13.55
C LYS A 75 7.26 8.30 14.62
N VAL A 76 6.27 7.42 14.48
CA VAL A 76 5.23 7.17 15.49
C VAL A 76 5.90 6.76 16.80
N GLU A 77 6.74 5.72 16.80
CA GLU A 77 7.44 5.22 17.99
C GLU A 77 8.22 6.32 18.72
N THR A 78 8.91 7.17 17.96
CA THR A 78 9.68 8.30 18.50
C THR A 78 8.76 9.35 19.12
N LEU A 79 7.70 9.77 18.40
CA LEU A 79 6.79 10.81 18.90
C LEU A 79 5.95 10.34 20.09
N CYS A 80 5.67 9.03 20.19
CA CYS A 80 4.91 8.47 21.30
C CYS A 80 5.56 8.76 22.67
N THR A 81 6.86 9.02 22.76
CA THR A 81 7.49 9.39 24.05
C THR A 81 7.22 10.82 24.48
N ASP A 82 6.86 11.69 23.54
CA ASP A 82 6.84 13.14 23.70
C ASP A 82 5.42 13.73 23.73
N ILE A 83 4.41 12.93 23.42
CA ILE A 83 2.99 13.30 23.39
C ILE A 83 2.20 12.68 24.55
N ASP A 84 0.99 13.18 24.78
CA ASP A 84 0.13 12.64 25.83
C ASP A 84 -0.42 11.24 25.49
N GLN A 85 -0.97 10.57 26.50
CA GLN A 85 -1.46 9.20 26.35
C GLN A 85 -2.60 9.09 25.31
N LYS A 86 -3.48 10.08 25.23
CA LYS A 86 -4.63 10.06 24.32
C LYS A 86 -4.16 10.23 22.87
N GLU A 87 -3.25 11.16 22.62
CA GLU A 87 -2.65 11.37 21.30
C GLU A 87 -1.84 10.16 20.85
N ARG A 88 -1.07 9.58 21.78
CA ARG A 88 -0.33 8.32 21.56
C ARG A 88 -1.27 7.20 21.13
N ASP A 89 -2.34 6.97 21.88
CA ASP A 89 -3.27 5.87 21.59
C ASP A 89 -3.96 6.06 20.23
N SER A 90 -4.30 7.31 19.87
CA SER A 90 -4.84 7.64 18.54
C SER A 90 -3.82 7.35 17.43
N LEU A 91 -2.59 7.81 17.59
CA LEU A 91 -1.55 7.67 16.56
C LEU A 91 -1.17 6.19 16.33
N ILE A 92 -1.08 5.40 17.41
CA ILE A 92 -0.86 3.96 17.34
C ILE A 92 -2.04 3.27 16.65
N HIS A 93 -3.28 3.66 16.97
CA HIS A 93 -4.46 3.12 16.32
C HIS A 93 -4.45 3.39 14.81
N ASP A 94 -4.18 4.61 14.40
CA ASP A 94 -4.13 5.01 12.99
C ASP A 94 -3.04 4.25 12.23
N MET A 95 -1.84 4.12 12.83
CA MET A 95 -0.74 3.34 12.26
C MET A 95 -1.10 1.86 12.10
N ASN A 96 -1.71 1.24 13.11
CA ASN A 96 -2.14 -0.16 13.04
C ASN A 96 -3.24 -0.39 11.99
N SER A 97 -4.20 0.53 11.90
CA SER A 97 -5.24 0.53 10.87
C SER A 97 -4.64 0.62 9.47
N LEU A 98 -3.65 1.50 9.28
CA LEU A 98 -2.93 1.65 8.02
C LEU A 98 -2.17 0.37 7.64
N LYS A 99 -1.43 -0.22 8.57
CA LYS A 99 -0.69 -1.49 8.36
C LYS A 99 -1.62 -2.63 7.97
N SER A 100 -2.77 -2.75 8.63
CA SER A 100 -3.79 -3.75 8.28
C SER A 100 -4.31 -3.54 6.85
N LYS A 101 -4.64 -2.30 6.46
CA LYS A 101 -5.09 -2.00 5.10
C LYS A 101 -4.02 -2.26 4.04
N PHE A 102 -2.75 -2.04 4.38
CA PHE A 102 -1.61 -2.31 3.51
C PHE A 102 -1.38 -3.81 3.33
N ASP A 103 -1.43 -4.59 4.41
CA ASP A 103 -1.35 -6.06 4.37
C ASP A 103 -2.47 -6.65 3.49
N ASP A 104 -3.70 -6.15 3.62
CA ASP A 104 -4.81 -6.52 2.73
C ASP A 104 -4.53 -6.22 1.25
N LEU A 105 -3.87 -5.09 0.95
CA LEU A 105 -3.46 -4.75 -0.42
C LEU A 105 -2.42 -5.75 -0.93
N CYS A 106 -1.41 -6.06 -0.12
CA CYS A 106 -0.37 -7.04 -0.47
C CYS A 106 -0.97 -8.41 -0.77
N LYS A 107 -1.85 -8.91 0.10
CA LYS A 107 -2.57 -10.19 -0.10
C LYS A 107 -3.43 -10.18 -1.37
N THR A 108 -4.14 -9.08 -1.62
CA THR A 108 -4.95 -8.94 -2.84
C THR A 108 -4.06 -9.02 -4.09
N LEU A 109 -2.93 -8.31 -4.06
CA LEU A 109 -1.99 -8.25 -5.17
C LEU A 109 -1.34 -9.61 -5.47
N GLU A 110 -0.92 -10.33 -4.44
CA GLU A 110 -0.38 -11.69 -4.57
C GLU A 110 -1.43 -12.67 -5.14
N SER A 111 -2.68 -12.56 -4.68
CA SER A 111 -3.79 -13.35 -5.21
C SER A 111 -4.03 -13.08 -6.70
N GLU A 112 -4.06 -11.81 -7.10
CA GLU A 112 -4.27 -11.43 -8.52
C GLU A 112 -3.09 -11.84 -9.41
N LEU A 113 -1.84 -11.72 -8.93
CA LEU A 113 -0.66 -12.23 -9.63
C LEU A 113 -0.78 -13.75 -9.89
N THR A 114 -1.12 -14.51 -8.86
CA THR A 114 -1.27 -15.97 -8.98
C THR A 114 -2.38 -16.35 -9.98
N LYS A 115 -3.50 -15.63 -9.94
CA LYS A 115 -4.62 -15.84 -10.88
C LYS A 115 -4.20 -15.53 -12.31
N ILE A 116 -3.60 -14.36 -12.56
CA ILE A 116 -3.27 -13.93 -13.92
C ILE A 116 -2.18 -14.82 -14.54
N ASP A 117 -1.19 -15.27 -13.77
CA ASP A 117 -0.17 -16.22 -14.24
C ASP A 117 -0.78 -17.58 -14.60
N THR A 118 -1.77 -18.04 -13.82
CA THR A 118 -2.53 -19.25 -14.13
C THR A 118 -3.34 -19.09 -15.43
N PHE A 119 -4.01 -17.95 -15.61
CA PHE A 119 -4.76 -17.65 -16.84
C PHE A 119 -3.85 -17.58 -18.06
N LEU A 120 -2.69 -16.92 -17.93
CA LEU A 120 -1.71 -16.80 -19.01
C LEU A 120 -1.20 -18.18 -19.45
N SER A 121 -0.88 -19.04 -18.49
CA SER A 121 -0.41 -20.40 -18.77
C SER A 121 -1.44 -21.22 -19.54
N LYS A 122 -2.72 -21.13 -19.13
CA LYS A 122 -3.84 -21.81 -19.83
C LYS A 122 -4.09 -21.25 -21.22
N SER A 123 -4.06 -19.92 -21.38
CA SER A 123 -4.23 -19.26 -22.67
C SER A 123 -3.13 -19.65 -23.65
N LYS A 124 -1.86 -19.67 -23.22
CA LYS A 124 -0.73 -20.13 -24.05
C LYS A 124 -0.87 -21.61 -24.46
N GLN A 125 -1.34 -22.47 -23.56
CA GLN A 125 -1.60 -23.87 -23.90
C GLN A 125 -2.69 -23.99 -24.96
N PHE A 126 -3.80 -23.29 -24.78
CA PHE A 126 -4.92 -23.30 -25.73
C PHE A 126 -4.52 -22.77 -27.11
N GLU A 127 -3.78 -21.67 -27.16
CA GLU A 127 -3.26 -21.12 -28.42
C GLU A 127 -2.33 -22.10 -29.14
N LYS A 128 -1.53 -22.87 -28.40
CA LYS A 128 -0.67 -23.92 -28.95
C LYS A 128 -1.45 -25.12 -29.48
N GLU A 129 -2.60 -25.46 -28.90
CA GLU A 129 -3.46 -26.55 -29.36
C GLU A 129 -4.29 -26.17 -30.60
N LEU A 130 -4.49 -24.88 -30.84
CA LEU A 130 -5.23 -24.35 -32.00
C LEU A 130 -4.36 -24.05 -33.23
N GLY A 131 -3.05 -23.87 -33.05
CA GLY A 131 -2.07 -23.59 -34.10
C GLY A 131 -1.36 -24.83 -34.60
#